data_AF-A0A662GM15-F1
#
_entry.id   AF-A0A662GM15-F1
#
_cell.length_a   1.000
_cell.length_b   1.000
_cell.length_c   1.000
_cell.angle_alpha   90.00
_cell.angle_beta   90.00
_cell.angle_gamma   90.00
#
_symmetry.space_group_name_H-M   'P 1'
#
loop_
_entity.id
_entity.type
_entity.pdbx_description
1 polymer ?
#
loop_
_entity_poly.entity_id
_entity_poly.type
_entity_poly.pdbx_seq_one_letter_code
_entity_poly.pdbx_strand_id
1 'polypeptide(L)'
;MKYEFKPEKGYVFTSHILQVIKKANNGKIKVSLDLGRTKNEIEVKKSSILLPNGCEIDFSKLNSIVRHRNRAYFVREDCDEIFEISLSTREKYYKLLVVAPDTAPTLEISGIHMHRIKKVTPL
;
A
#
# COMPACT_ATOMS: atom_id res chain seq x y z
N MET A 1 12.23 -26.23 13.98
CA MET A 1 12.06 -24.83 14.41
C MET A 1 10.64 -24.42 14.04
N LYS A 2 9.79 -24.05 15.02
CA LYS A 2 8.41 -23.61 14.74
C LYS A 2 8.48 -22.13 14.37
N TYR A 3 7.99 -21.75 13.19
CA TYR A 3 7.90 -20.34 12.82
C TYR A 3 6.82 -19.68 13.68
N GLU A 4 7.18 -18.57 14.33
CA GLU A 4 6.25 -17.72 15.07
C GLU A 4 6.10 -16.41 14.31
N PHE A 5 4.87 -16.13 13.86
CA PHE A 5 4.58 -14.93 13.12
C PHE A 5 4.71 -13.70 14.02
N LYS A 6 5.47 -12.71 13.57
CA LYS A 6 5.54 -11.38 14.18
C LYS A 6 5.09 -10.35 13.14
N PRO A 7 4.01 -9.60 13.39
CA PRO A 7 3.55 -8.60 12.43
C PRO A 7 4.55 -7.45 12.37
N GLU A 8 4.88 -7.03 11.15
CA GLU A 8 5.60 -5.79 10.89
C GLU A 8 4.65 -4.60 11.04
N LYS A 9 5.13 -3.51 11.66
CA LYS A 9 4.36 -2.28 11.85
C LYS A 9 4.69 -1.26 10.75
N GLY A 10 3.68 -0.52 10.33
CA GLY A 10 3.82 0.45 9.26
C GLY A 10 2.51 0.74 8.56
N TYR A 11 2.63 1.30 7.36
CA TYR A 11 1.54 1.77 6.53
C TYR A 11 1.56 1.10 5.17
N VAL A 12 0.40 0.98 4.54
CA VAL A 12 0.25 0.45 3.18
C VAL A 12 -0.15 1.56 2.22
N PHE A 13 0.69 1.76 1.22
CA PHE A 13 0.50 2.69 0.12
C PHE A 13 0.02 1.98 -1.14
N THR A 14 -0.79 2.69 -1.91
CA THR A 14 -1.26 2.29 -3.24
C THR A 14 -1.15 3.50 -4.16
N SER A 15 -1.19 3.25 -5.48
CA SER A 15 -1.21 4.34 -6.46
C SER A 15 -2.40 5.30 -6.26
N HIS A 16 -3.53 4.80 -5.74
CA HIS A 16 -4.73 5.59 -5.50
C HIS A 16 -4.51 6.64 -4.41
N ILE A 17 -3.77 6.30 -3.34
CA ILE A 17 -3.43 7.25 -2.28
C ILE A 17 -2.57 8.39 -2.85
N LEU A 18 -1.61 8.08 -3.73
CA LEU A 18 -0.82 9.12 -4.40
C LEU A 18 -1.64 10.02 -5.31
N GLN A 19 -2.67 9.49 -5.96
CA GLN A 19 -3.59 10.32 -6.74
C GLN A 19 -4.37 11.29 -5.86
N VAL A 20 -4.80 10.86 -4.66
CA VAL A 20 -5.49 11.73 -3.69
C VAL A 20 -4.53 12.81 -3.18
N ILE A 21 -3.30 12.43 -2.79
CA ILE A 21 -2.27 13.37 -2.33
C ILE A 21 -1.97 14.44 -3.40
N LYS A 22 -1.78 14.02 -4.66
CA LYS A 22 -1.51 14.95 -5.78
C LYS A 22 -2.67 15.91 -6.04
N LYS A 23 -3.92 15.48 -5.83
CA LYS A 23 -5.10 16.35 -5.97
C LYS A 23 -5.24 17.37 -4.85
N ALA A 24 -4.85 16.99 -3.63
CA ALA A 24 -4.90 17.89 -2.47
C ALA A 24 -3.90 19.04 -2.58
N ASN A 25 -2.72 18.77 -3.13
CA ASN A 25 -1.61 19.71 -3.36
C ASN A 25 -0.97 20.27 -2.07
N ASN A 26 -1.75 20.68 -1.06
CA ASN A 26 -1.28 20.97 0.29
C ASN A 26 -2.36 20.69 1.36
N GLY A 27 -1.97 20.71 2.62
CA GLY A 27 -2.88 20.68 3.76
C GLY A 27 -3.23 19.27 4.24
N LYS A 28 -4.22 19.16 5.11
CA LYS A 28 -4.58 17.91 5.78
C LYS A 28 -5.64 17.15 4.99
N ILE A 29 -5.42 15.87 4.76
CA ILE A 29 -6.37 14.99 4.07
C ILE A 29 -6.54 13.68 4.82
N LYS A 30 -7.70 13.02 4.61
CA LYS A 30 -7.97 11.69 5.14
C LYS A 30 -7.80 10.64 4.07
N VAL A 31 -6.90 9.69 4.29
CA VAL A 31 -6.64 8.56 3.40
C VAL A 31 -6.62 7.26 4.19
N SER A 32 -6.88 6.12 3.55
CA SER A 32 -6.60 4.84 4.18
C SER A 32 -5.13 4.49 3.96
N LEU A 33 -4.45 4.11 5.04
CA LEU A 33 -3.07 3.64 5.02
C LEU A 33 -2.99 2.14 5.35
N ASP A 34 -4.10 1.42 5.18
CA ASP A 34 -4.30 0.03 5.62
C ASP A 34 -5.31 -0.72 4.72
N LEU A 35 -5.35 -0.36 3.43
CA LEU A 35 -6.17 -1.00 2.40
C LEU A 35 -7.69 -0.97 2.68
N GLY A 36 -8.17 0.16 3.19
CA GLY A 36 -9.59 0.45 3.40
C GLY A 36 -10.12 0.13 4.80
N ARG A 37 -9.29 -0.31 5.75
CA ARG A 37 -9.75 -0.66 7.10
C ARG A 37 -10.04 0.57 7.96
N THR A 38 -9.18 1.59 7.90
CA THR A 38 -9.34 2.84 8.63
C THR A 38 -8.99 4.05 7.76
N LYS A 39 -9.43 5.24 8.18
CA LYS A 39 -9.04 6.52 7.58
C LYS A 39 -8.16 7.28 8.56
N ASN A 40 -6.96 7.64 8.12
CA ASN A 40 -5.97 8.38 8.88
C ASN A 40 -5.79 9.77 8.27
N GLU A 41 -5.56 10.77 9.11
CA GLU A 41 -5.19 12.11 8.66
C GLU A 41 -3.69 12.14 8.34
N ILE A 42 -3.34 12.66 7.16
CA ILE A 42 -1.95 12.97 6.78
C ILE A 42 -1.87 14.44 6.38
N GLU A 43 -0.69 15.03 6.52
CA GLU A 43 -0.43 16.39 6.06
C GLU A 43 0.39 16.36 4.76
N VAL A 44 -0.14 17.01 3.73
CA VAL A 44 0.49 17.17 2.42
C VAL A 44 1.25 18.49 2.43
N LYS A 45 2.57 18.40 2.28
CA LYS A 45 3.46 19.55 2.10
C LYS A 45 3.80 19.71 0.63
N LYS A 46 4.57 20.75 0.30
CA LYS A 46 4.95 21.09 -1.08
C LYS A 46 5.72 19.97 -1.81
N SER A 47 6.57 19.24 -1.09
CA SER A 47 7.47 18.21 -1.67
C SER A 47 7.40 16.85 -0.97
N SER A 48 6.59 16.74 0.08
CA SER A 48 6.59 15.59 0.99
C SER A 48 5.19 15.40 1.62
N ILE A 49 5.01 14.29 2.32
CA ILE A 49 3.88 14.05 3.22
C ILE A 49 4.37 13.74 4.62
N LEU A 50 3.61 14.18 5.62
CA LEU A 50 3.79 13.84 7.03
C LEU A 50 2.73 12.83 7.44
N LEU A 51 3.19 11.68 7.95
CA LEU A 51 2.36 10.56 8.42
C LEU A 51 1.97 10.73 9.89
N PRO A 52 0.97 9.97 10.39
CA PRO A 52 0.46 10.11 11.76
C PRO A 52 1.52 9.88 12.85
N ASN A 53 2.55 9.10 12.56
CA ASN A 53 3.67 8.83 13.47
C ASN A 53 4.79 9.89 13.39
N GLY A 54 4.58 10.99 12.66
CA GLY A 54 5.57 12.06 12.50
C GLY A 54 6.63 11.78 11.42
N CYS A 55 6.54 10.65 10.72
CA CYS A 55 7.45 10.37 9.61
C CYS A 55 7.14 11.25 8.40
N GLU A 56 8.19 11.77 7.77
CA GLU A 56 8.10 12.58 6.56
C GLU A 56 8.66 11.82 5.35
N ILE A 57 7.91 11.77 4.26
CA ILE A 57 8.28 11.04 3.03
C ILE A 57 8.22 11.96 1.83
N ASP A 58 9.32 12.07 1.10
CA ASP A 58 9.41 12.85 -0.12
C ASP A 58 8.57 12.25 -1.26
N PHE A 59 7.96 13.12 -2.05
CA PHE A 59 7.26 12.73 -3.27
C PHE A 59 8.18 12.07 -4.29
N SER A 60 9.47 12.43 -4.32
CA SER A 60 10.45 11.78 -5.21
C SER A 60 10.58 10.30 -4.87
N LYS A 61 10.73 9.94 -3.58
CA LYS A 61 10.79 8.56 -3.08
C LYS A 61 9.48 7.81 -3.36
N LEU A 62 8.34 8.42 -3.07
CA LEU A 62 7.04 7.78 -3.29
C LEU A 62 6.76 7.52 -4.79
N ASN A 63 7.01 8.50 -5.66
CA ASN A 63 6.77 8.34 -7.10
C ASN A 63 7.75 7.36 -7.76
N SER A 64 8.98 7.23 -7.22
CA SER A 64 9.96 6.29 -7.77
C SER A 64 9.64 4.84 -7.43
N ILE A 65 8.92 4.56 -6.34
CA ILE A 65 8.60 3.22 -5.86
C ILE A 65 7.17 2.81 -6.25
N VAL A 66 6.18 3.68 -6.02
CA VAL A 66 4.76 3.38 -6.24
C VAL A 66 4.39 3.64 -7.70
N ARG A 67 4.64 2.64 -8.55
CA ARG A 67 4.49 2.78 -10.02
C ARG A 67 3.20 2.17 -10.57
N HIS A 68 2.75 1.07 -9.98
CA HIS A 68 1.72 0.23 -10.57
C HIS A 68 0.38 0.39 -9.87
N ARG A 69 -0.70 0.41 -10.65
CA ARG A 69 -2.04 0.65 -10.10
C ARG A 69 -2.53 -0.43 -9.15
N ASN A 70 -2.18 -1.67 -9.46
CA ASN A 70 -2.65 -2.88 -8.79
C ASN A 70 -1.68 -3.45 -7.76
N ARG A 71 -0.71 -2.66 -7.29
CA ARG A 71 0.28 -3.08 -6.29
C ARG A 71 0.07 -2.35 -4.98
N ALA A 72 0.35 -3.04 -3.89
CA ALA A 72 0.46 -2.49 -2.56
C ALA A 72 1.93 -2.37 -2.16
N TYR A 73 2.26 -1.29 -1.46
CA TYR A 73 3.61 -0.99 -1.00
C TYR A 73 3.59 -0.78 0.50
N PHE A 74 4.49 -1.42 1.23
CA PHE A 74 4.63 -1.25 2.66
C PHE A 74 5.66 -0.17 2.97
N VAL A 75 5.32 0.72 3.88
CA VAL A 75 6.20 1.73 4.47
C VAL A 75 6.39 1.31 5.92
N ARG A 76 7.63 1.02 6.34
CA ARG A 76 7.90 0.66 7.74
C ARG A 76 7.61 1.84 8.67
N GLU A 77 7.36 1.54 9.94
CA GLU A 77 7.04 2.55 10.96
C GLU A 77 8.15 3.62 11.13
N ASP A 78 9.41 3.29 10.87
CA ASP A 78 10.54 4.24 10.84
C ASP A 78 10.64 5.06 9.54
N CYS A 79 9.95 4.63 8.48
CA CYS A 79 9.97 5.19 7.12
C CYS A 79 11.30 5.12 6.36
N ASP A 80 12.22 4.34 6.89
CA ASP A 80 13.54 4.10 6.30
C ASP A 80 13.35 3.32 5.00
N GLU A 81 12.40 2.37 5.01
CA GLU A 81 12.16 1.44 3.93
C GLU A 81 10.74 1.53 3.37
N ILE A 82 10.66 1.49 2.04
CA ILE A 82 9.40 1.35 1.29
C ILE A 82 9.62 0.27 0.25
N PHE A 83 8.80 -0.78 0.29
CA PHE A 83 8.93 -1.91 -0.63
C PHE A 83 7.58 -2.43 -1.10
N GLU A 84 7.55 -3.07 -2.26
CA GLU A 84 6.34 -3.71 -2.77
C GLU A 84 6.00 -4.94 -1.94
N ILE A 85 4.73 -5.11 -1.57
CA ILE A 85 4.23 -6.32 -0.89
C ILE A 85 4.12 -7.45 -1.92
N SER A 86 5.26 -8.07 -2.19
CA SER A 86 5.41 -9.21 -3.08
C SER A 86 6.49 -10.16 -2.59
N LEU A 87 6.41 -11.42 -3.01
CA LEU A 87 7.36 -12.47 -2.68
C LEU A 87 7.69 -13.26 -3.94
N SER A 88 8.96 -13.32 -4.29
CA SER A 88 9.46 -14.17 -5.37
C SER A 88 10.12 -15.41 -4.79
N THR A 89 9.73 -16.59 -5.26
CA THR A 89 10.37 -17.86 -4.97
C THR A 89 10.95 -18.45 -6.24
N ARG A 90 11.66 -19.59 -6.14
CA ARG A 90 12.16 -20.31 -7.33
C ARG A 90 11.05 -20.75 -8.28
N GLU A 91 9.84 -20.97 -7.77
CA GLU A 91 8.73 -21.57 -8.53
C GLU A 91 7.62 -20.58 -8.84
N LYS A 92 7.39 -19.61 -7.95
CA LYS A 92 6.19 -18.77 -7.98
C LYS A 92 6.49 -17.35 -7.56
N TYR A 93 5.68 -16.44 -8.08
CA TYR A 93 5.67 -15.06 -7.68
C TYR A 93 4.33 -14.72 -7.04
N TYR A 94 4.35 -14.18 -5.83
CA TYR A 94 3.18 -13.80 -5.06
C TYR A 94 3.14 -12.30 -4.94
N LYS A 95 1.97 -11.70 -5.08
CA LYS A 95 1.79 -10.28 -4.79
C LYS A 95 0.43 -10.00 -4.18
N LEU A 96 0.38 -8.95 -3.37
CA LEU A 96 -0.88 -8.38 -2.91
C LEU A 96 -1.46 -7.50 -4.02
N LEU A 97 -2.56 -7.94 -4.62
CA LEU A 97 -3.25 -7.28 -5.72
C LEU A 97 -4.31 -6.33 -5.16
N VAL A 98 -4.14 -5.05 -5.47
CA VAL A 98 -5.14 -4.01 -5.16
C VAL A 98 -6.10 -3.91 -6.35
N VAL A 99 -7.40 -4.08 -6.11
CA VAL A 99 -8.39 -4.09 -7.20
C VAL A 99 -9.19 -2.79 -7.28
N ALA A 100 -9.49 -2.17 -6.16
CA ALA A 100 -10.06 -0.82 -6.10
C ALA A 100 -9.58 -0.06 -4.85
N PRO A 101 -9.75 1.28 -4.80
CA PRO A 101 -9.51 2.05 -3.59
C PRO A 101 -10.40 1.55 -2.44
N ASP A 102 -9.82 1.45 -1.24
CA ASP A 102 -10.54 1.11 0.00
C ASP A 102 -11.29 -0.24 -0.03
N THR A 103 -10.90 -1.15 -0.92
CA THR A 103 -11.47 -2.50 -0.99
C THR A 103 -10.45 -3.54 -0.55
N ALA A 104 -10.94 -4.66 -0.01
CA ALA A 104 -10.09 -5.79 0.34
C ALA A 104 -9.24 -6.21 -0.87
N PRO A 105 -7.91 -6.37 -0.69
CA PRO A 105 -7.05 -6.87 -1.75
C PRO A 105 -7.24 -8.37 -1.95
N THR A 106 -6.71 -8.89 -3.05
CA THR A 106 -6.57 -10.33 -3.28
C THR A 106 -5.11 -10.76 -3.41
N LEU A 107 -4.86 -12.05 -3.30
CA LEU A 107 -3.59 -12.65 -3.67
C LEU A 107 -3.58 -12.96 -5.17
N GLU A 108 -2.50 -12.56 -5.84
CA GLU A 108 -2.13 -13.10 -7.15
C GLU A 108 -0.92 -14.03 -6.98
N ILE A 109 -0.98 -15.20 -7.63
CA ILE A 109 0.09 -16.19 -7.66
C ILE A 109 0.45 -16.47 -9.12
N SER A 110 1.64 -16.05 -9.56
CA SER A 110 2.16 -16.24 -10.92
C SER A 110 1.15 -15.81 -12.00
N GLY A 111 0.53 -14.64 -11.82
CA GLY A 111 -0.48 -14.10 -12.74
C GLY A 111 -1.91 -14.63 -12.54
N ILE A 112 -2.11 -15.60 -11.66
CA ILE A 112 -3.43 -16.15 -11.35
C ILE A 112 -4.00 -15.42 -10.12
N HIS A 113 -5.11 -14.71 -10.31
CA HIS A 113 -5.85 -14.12 -9.20
C HIS A 113 -6.61 -15.24 -8.47
N MET A 114 -6.45 -15.33 -7.16
CA MET A 114 -6.97 -16.47 -6.39
C MET A 114 -8.49 -16.42 -6.15
N HIS A 115 -9.21 -15.38 -6.57
CA HIS A 115 -10.67 -15.32 -6.44
C HIS A 115 -11.40 -15.93 -7.65
N ARG A 116 -11.91 -17.15 -7.48
CA ARG A 116 -13.13 -17.60 -8.18
C ARG A 116 -13.95 -18.58 -7.32
N ILE A 117 -14.71 -18.06 -6.35
CA ILE A 117 -15.83 -18.79 -5.72
C ILE A 117 -17.09 -17.87 -5.71
N LYS A 118 -18.24 -18.45 -6.08
CA LYS A 118 -19.49 -17.88 -6.66
C LYS A 118 -20.04 -16.56 -6.05
N LYS A 119 -20.44 -15.63 -6.93
CA LYS A 119 -21.35 -14.45 -6.76
C LYS A 119 -20.90 -13.26 -5.88
N VAL A 120 -19.69 -13.27 -5.33
CA VAL A 120 -19.17 -12.20 -4.46
C VAL A 120 -18.01 -11.53 -5.18
N THR A 121 -17.95 -10.20 -5.16
CA THR A 121 -17.00 -9.40 -5.93
C THR A 121 -15.58 -9.97 -5.88
N PRO A 122 -15.04 -10.27 -7.07
CA PRO A 122 -13.66 -10.07 -7.43
C PRO A 122 -13.61 -8.85 -8.39
N LEU A 123 -13.30 -7.63 -7.94
CA LEU A 123 -12.51 -7.26 -6.76
C LEU A 123 -11.24 -8.09 -6.52
#